data_AF-A0AAJ4DW73-F1
#
_entry.id   AF-A0AAJ4DW73-F1
#
_cell.length_a   1.000
_cell.length_b   1.000
_cell.length_c   1.000
_cell.angle_alpha   90.00
_cell.angle_beta   90.00
_cell.angle_gamma   90.00
#
_symmetry.space_group_name_H-M   'P 1'
#
loop_
_entity.id
_entity.type
_entity.pdbx_description
1 polymer ?
#
loop_
_entity_poly.entity_id
_entity_poly.type
_entity_poly.pdbx_seq_one_letter_code
_entity_poly.pdbx_strand_id
1 'polypeptide(L)'
;MYKNDAIASLKQYNKLDEVEVEPGDILIFKVFPGWAFGQIELGITWGQKLLHKKSADEKFGIKLRGSSTSEHAAIGLSKDLLAEAAGEIHDTDDIPNNAAIVFKCKNKDLAAGAVTVTKALCRMDVGTRPSNLTMLDGNYDMEGAKKSLFKERAFKSTTNQFIEDIISFVYGSSNVIPNMFCSQLAVAAYESASVALYGKTCFGSDPRGVTPKYLEHILNTSGNFYLAGRLKIPPLILHTHKVIKKYEHARKWKQSPASIELVEVLEEAWSMQAEDREGYGILLHVYETYFGLNVKPEYRHEMRELTPDELNALPAIKALRMKPKRNGRLYNMVFQEIAPLEYFL
;
A
#
# COMPACT_ATOMS: atom_id res chain seq x y z
N MET A 1 -19.17 11.10 -9.51
CA MET A 1 -17.90 11.44 -10.22
C MET A 1 -16.66 10.72 -9.66
N TYR A 2 -16.43 10.61 -8.34
CA TYR A 2 -15.32 9.81 -7.74
C TYR A 2 -15.29 8.35 -8.25
N LYS A 3 -16.47 7.74 -8.41
CA LYS A 3 -16.60 6.38 -8.93
C LYS A 3 -15.98 6.19 -10.33
N ASN A 4 -16.04 7.18 -11.23
CA ASN A 4 -15.60 6.96 -12.62
C ASN A 4 -14.07 6.89 -12.75
N ASP A 5 -13.34 7.80 -12.10
CA ASP A 5 -11.87 7.79 -12.09
C ASP A 5 -11.35 6.52 -11.38
N ALA A 6 -11.98 6.15 -10.26
CA ALA A 6 -11.59 4.97 -9.50
C ALA A 6 -11.88 3.67 -10.26
N ILE A 7 -13.02 3.58 -10.97
CA ILE A 7 -13.34 2.45 -11.86
C ILE A 7 -12.37 2.36 -13.03
N ALA A 8 -12.00 3.50 -13.64
CA ALA A 8 -11.02 3.51 -14.73
C ALA A 8 -9.64 3.04 -14.23
N SER A 9 -9.21 3.53 -13.07
CA SER A 9 -7.97 3.11 -12.39
C SER A 9 -7.99 1.61 -12.08
N LEU A 10 -9.10 1.07 -11.57
CA LEU A 10 -9.27 -0.37 -11.31
C LEU A 10 -9.24 -1.20 -12.60
N LYS A 11 -9.87 -0.72 -13.68
CA LYS A 11 -9.82 -1.40 -14.99
C LYS A 11 -8.40 -1.43 -15.57
N GLN A 12 -7.63 -0.37 -15.37
CA GLN A 12 -6.23 -0.35 -15.79
C GLN A 12 -5.40 -1.31 -14.92
N TYR A 13 -5.57 -1.26 -13.61
CA TYR A 13 -4.92 -2.14 -12.66
C TYR A 13 -5.13 -3.61 -13.00
N ASN A 14 -6.37 -4.04 -13.24
CA ASN A 14 -6.70 -5.43 -13.57
C ASN A 14 -6.11 -5.94 -14.91
N LYS A 15 -5.56 -5.04 -15.74
CA LYS A 15 -4.89 -5.41 -17.00
C LYS A 15 -3.36 -5.49 -16.86
N LEU A 16 -2.83 -5.11 -15.71
CA LEU A 16 -1.39 -5.18 -15.46
C LEU A 16 -1.00 -6.61 -15.11
N ASP A 17 0.14 -7.03 -15.64
CA ASP A 17 0.78 -8.28 -15.26
C ASP A 17 1.26 -8.21 -13.81
N GLU A 18 1.22 -9.36 -13.14
CA GLU A 18 1.77 -9.51 -11.79
C GLU A 18 3.30 -9.52 -11.85
N VAL A 19 3.94 -8.80 -10.93
CA VAL A 19 5.40 -8.68 -10.88
C VAL A 19 5.90 -8.82 -9.45
N GLU A 20 7.07 -9.42 -9.33
CA GLU A 20 7.85 -9.45 -8.10
C GLU A 20 8.57 -8.12 -7.87
N VAL A 21 8.69 -7.75 -6.60
CA VAL A 21 9.41 -6.54 -6.16
C VAL A 21 10.92 -6.75 -6.32
N GLU A 22 11.57 -5.76 -6.94
CA GLU A 22 13.03 -5.65 -6.95
C GLU A 22 13.50 -4.49 -6.06
N PRO A 23 14.75 -4.53 -5.56
CA PRO A 23 15.36 -3.38 -4.89
C PRO A 23 15.31 -2.11 -5.78
N GLY A 24 14.78 -1.03 -5.21
CA GLY A 24 14.62 0.26 -5.86
C GLY A 24 13.26 0.45 -6.51
N ASP A 25 12.43 -0.58 -6.63
CA ASP A 25 11.09 -0.42 -7.17
C ASP A 25 10.26 0.53 -6.32
N ILE A 26 9.47 1.39 -6.97
CA ILE A 26 8.51 2.25 -6.28
C ILE A 26 7.13 1.66 -6.43
N LEU A 27 6.51 1.36 -5.29
CA LEU A 27 5.16 0.85 -5.20
C LEU A 27 4.21 1.99 -4.90
N ILE A 28 3.10 2.05 -5.64
CA ILE A 28 2.01 3.01 -5.38
C ILE A 28 0.76 2.23 -5.03
N PHE A 29 0.36 2.29 -3.76
CA PHE A 29 -0.83 1.64 -3.25
C PHE A 29 -2.10 2.40 -3.67
N LYS A 30 -3.15 1.63 -3.93
CA LYS A 30 -4.37 2.04 -4.60
C LYS A 30 -5.58 1.68 -3.75
N VAL A 31 -6.46 2.65 -3.60
CA VAL A 31 -7.80 2.49 -3.03
C VAL A 31 -8.81 2.31 -4.15
N PHE A 32 -9.36 1.10 -4.29
CA PHE A 32 -10.38 0.81 -5.29
C PHE A 32 -11.74 0.57 -4.63
N PRO A 33 -12.87 0.98 -5.24
CA PRO A 33 -14.18 0.72 -4.67
C PRO A 33 -14.38 -0.76 -4.34
N GLY A 34 -14.70 -1.05 -3.07
CA GLY A 34 -14.81 -2.43 -2.60
C GLY A 34 -13.46 -3.09 -2.30
N TRP A 35 -12.53 -2.36 -1.73
CA TRP A 35 -11.33 -2.93 -1.14
C TRP A 35 -11.33 -2.57 0.33
N ALA A 36 -10.65 -3.35 1.18
CA ALA A 36 -10.58 -3.05 2.59
C ALA A 36 -9.63 -1.87 2.71
N PHE A 37 -10.14 -0.74 3.18
CA PHE A 37 -9.32 0.43 3.47
C PHE A 37 -10.02 1.25 4.54
N GLY A 38 -9.23 1.80 5.45
CA GLY A 38 -9.71 2.65 6.53
C GLY A 38 -10.19 4.02 6.04
N GLN A 39 -10.64 4.82 7.01
CA GLN A 39 -11.08 6.20 6.77
C GLN A 39 -9.92 7.12 6.38
N ILE A 40 -8.69 6.81 6.80
CA ILE A 40 -7.50 7.61 6.57
C ILE A 40 -7.15 7.58 5.07
N GLU A 41 -7.15 6.39 4.49
CA GLU A 41 -6.88 6.09 3.09
C GLU A 41 -7.88 6.81 2.18
N LEU A 42 -9.17 6.73 2.54
CA LEU A 42 -10.21 7.52 1.88
C LEU A 42 -9.95 9.02 1.99
N GLY A 43 -9.61 9.52 3.17
CA GLY A 43 -9.29 10.92 3.41
C GLY A 43 -8.14 11.41 2.52
N ILE A 44 -7.09 10.60 2.36
CA ILE A 44 -5.93 10.91 1.50
C ILE A 44 -6.35 10.99 0.02
N THR A 45 -7.12 10.01 -0.48
CA THR A 45 -7.59 10.02 -1.88
C THR A 45 -8.47 11.24 -2.19
N TRP A 46 -9.31 11.65 -1.23
CA TRP A 46 -10.15 12.83 -1.33
C TRP A 46 -9.35 14.13 -1.25
N GLY A 47 -8.43 14.24 -0.29
CA GLY A 47 -7.57 15.40 -0.11
C GLY A 47 -6.74 15.70 -1.36
N GLN A 48 -6.13 14.68 -1.97
CA GLN A 48 -5.36 14.81 -3.21
C GLN A 48 -6.20 15.08 -4.47
N LYS A 49 -7.53 14.95 -4.38
CA LYS A 49 -8.45 15.29 -5.45
C LYS A 49 -8.96 16.72 -5.34
N LEU A 50 -9.24 17.17 -4.12
CA LEU A 50 -9.95 18.42 -3.85
C LEU A 50 -9.05 19.57 -3.37
N LEU A 51 -8.00 19.27 -2.61
CA LEU A 51 -7.28 20.25 -1.81
C LEU A 51 -5.83 20.46 -2.26
N HIS A 52 -5.37 19.75 -3.29
CA HIS A 52 -3.97 19.79 -3.66
C HIS A 52 -3.58 21.09 -4.39
N LYS A 53 -2.41 21.62 -4.06
CA LYS A 53 -1.80 22.73 -4.79
C LYS A 53 -1.40 22.27 -6.19
N LYS A 54 -1.89 22.96 -7.21
CA LYS A 54 -1.59 22.66 -8.62
C LYS A 54 -0.09 22.78 -8.89
N SER A 55 0.47 21.75 -9.50
CA SER A 55 1.82 21.74 -10.08
C SER A 55 1.95 22.73 -11.25
N ALA A 56 3.18 22.97 -11.73
CA ALA A 56 3.40 23.79 -12.93
C ALA A 56 2.63 23.21 -14.13
N ASP A 57 2.77 21.91 -14.38
CA ASP A 57 2.05 21.17 -15.42
C ASP A 57 0.53 21.42 -15.37
N GLU A 58 -0.06 21.32 -14.19
CA GLU A 58 -1.49 21.58 -14.00
C GLU A 58 -1.89 23.06 -14.21
N LYS A 59 -1.01 24.00 -13.89
CA LYS A 59 -1.23 25.42 -14.18
C LYS A 59 -1.17 25.71 -15.69
N PHE A 60 -0.39 24.94 -16.44
CA PHE A 60 -0.36 24.96 -17.91
C PHE A 60 -1.47 24.13 -18.56
N GLY A 61 -2.43 23.61 -17.78
CA GLY A 61 -3.57 22.84 -18.29
C GLY A 61 -3.28 21.36 -18.56
N ILE A 62 -2.10 20.86 -18.21
CA ILE A 62 -1.76 19.44 -18.33
C ILE A 62 -2.45 18.68 -17.20
N LYS A 63 -3.20 17.64 -17.55
CA LYS A 63 -3.81 16.74 -16.57
C LYS A 63 -2.73 15.83 -15.98
N LEU A 64 -2.65 15.75 -14.64
CA LEU A 64 -1.77 14.80 -13.96
C LEU A 64 -2.03 13.37 -14.45
N ARG A 65 -0.95 12.65 -14.73
CA ARG A 65 -0.95 11.22 -15.05
C ARG A 65 -0.91 10.33 -13.80
N GLY A 66 -1.34 10.87 -12.66
CA GLY A 66 -1.51 10.13 -11.42
C GLY A 66 -2.99 9.99 -11.08
N SER A 67 -3.36 8.83 -10.57
CA SER A 67 -4.72 8.52 -10.15
C SER A 67 -5.03 9.10 -8.77
N SER A 68 -6.26 9.58 -8.58
CA SER A 68 -6.74 9.93 -7.24
C SER A 68 -6.91 8.74 -6.31
N THR A 69 -6.85 7.51 -6.83
CA THR A 69 -6.85 6.29 -6.00
C THR A 69 -5.51 6.02 -5.35
N SER A 70 -4.44 6.73 -5.73
CA SER A 70 -3.11 6.57 -5.14
C SER A 70 -3.09 7.14 -3.74
N GLU A 71 -2.77 6.29 -2.77
CA GLU A 71 -3.00 6.57 -1.36
C GLU A 71 -1.73 6.44 -0.53
N HIS A 72 -0.91 5.44 -0.81
CA HIS A 72 0.37 5.23 -0.14
C HIS A 72 1.47 4.96 -1.17
N ALA A 73 2.73 5.08 -0.73
CA ALA A 73 3.88 4.74 -1.55
C ALA A 73 4.97 4.07 -0.72
N ALA A 74 5.64 3.09 -1.30
CA ALA A 74 6.78 2.44 -0.68
C ALA A 74 7.92 2.28 -1.69
N ILE A 75 9.12 2.00 -1.18
CA ILE A 75 10.28 1.63 -2.00
C ILE A 75 10.81 0.25 -1.59
N GLY A 76 11.08 -0.60 -2.57
CA GLY A 76 11.67 -1.92 -2.36
C GLY A 76 13.12 -1.84 -1.89
N LEU A 77 13.45 -2.50 -0.78
CA LEU A 77 14.82 -2.67 -0.29
C LEU A 77 15.38 -4.05 -0.63
N SER A 78 14.50 -5.03 -0.76
CA SER A 78 14.77 -6.39 -1.24
C SER A 78 13.50 -6.98 -1.87
N LYS A 79 13.54 -8.25 -2.28
CA LYS A 79 12.32 -8.96 -2.68
C LYS A 79 11.32 -9.11 -1.53
N ASP A 80 11.81 -9.12 -0.30
CA ASP A 80 11.03 -9.38 0.90
C ASP A 80 10.91 -8.17 1.84
N LEU A 81 11.40 -6.98 1.44
CA LEU A 81 11.48 -5.81 2.34
C LEU A 81 11.12 -4.53 1.61
N LEU A 82 10.24 -3.74 2.21
CA LEU A 82 9.88 -2.40 1.76
C LEU A 82 10.14 -1.36 2.85
N ALA A 83 10.25 -0.10 2.45
CA ALA A 83 10.21 1.05 3.35
C ALA A 83 9.07 2.00 2.99
N GLU A 84 8.28 2.36 4.01
CA GLU A 84 7.10 3.24 3.94
C GLU A 84 7.35 4.62 4.54
N ALA A 85 8.40 4.80 5.34
CA ALA A 85 8.85 6.10 5.84
C ALA A 85 10.28 6.00 6.39
N ALA A 86 10.84 7.14 6.79
CA ALA A 86 12.11 7.13 7.53
C ALA A 86 11.94 6.32 8.82
N GLY A 87 12.88 5.42 9.11
CA GLY A 87 12.82 4.55 10.28
C GLY A 87 11.80 3.40 10.23
N GLU A 88 11.02 3.27 9.14
CA GLU A 88 9.97 2.26 9.02
C GLU A 88 10.29 1.27 7.88
N ILE A 89 10.34 -0.01 8.24
CA ILE A 89 10.59 -1.15 7.35
C ILE A 89 9.48 -2.16 7.60
N HIS A 90 9.00 -2.77 6.53
CA HIS A 90 8.01 -3.83 6.57
C HIS A 90 8.49 -5.01 5.74
N ASP A 91 8.23 -6.23 6.22
CA ASP A 91 8.39 -7.42 5.39
C ASP A 91 7.38 -7.39 4.25
N THR A 92 7.66 -8.03 3.11
CA THR A 92 6.69 -8.07 2.01
C THR A 92 5.43 -8.85 2.36
N ASP A 93 5.55 -9.80 3.28
CA ASP A 93 4.41 -10.55 3.77
C ASP A 93 3.54 -9.70 4.71
N ASP A 94 4.14 -8.66 5.32
CA ASP A 94 3.45 -7.59 6.06
C ASP A 94 2.95 -6.46 5.14
N ILE A 95 3.20 -6.55 3.81
CA ILE A 95 2.59 -5.62 2.87
C ILE A 95 1.09 -5.83 3.00
N PRO A 96 0.32 -4.76 3.33
CA PRO A 96 -1.12 -4.84 3.29
C PRO A 96 -1.50 -5.43 1.95
N ASN A 97 -2.39 -6.43 1.90
CA ASN A 97 -2.89 -7.09 0.68
C ASN A 97 -3.72 -6.15 -0.23
N ASN A 98 -3.23 -4.94 -0.36
CA ASN A 98 -3.75 -3.78 -1.01
C ASN A 98 -3.16 -3.72 -2.41
N ALA A 99 -3.97 -3.23 -3.33
CA ALA A 99 -3.55 -3.06 -4.70
C ALA A 99 -2.39 -2.09 -4.79
N ALA A 100 -1.21 -2.56 -5.17
CA ALA A 100 -0.11 -1.69 -5.55
C ALA A 100 0.24 -1.87 -7.03
N ILE A 101 0.53 -0.75 -7.70
CA ILE A 101 1.23 -0.76 -8.98
C ILE A 101 2.72 -0.54 -8.74
N VAL A 102 3.55 -1.16 -9.57
CA VAL A 102 5.00 -1.18 -9.39
C VAL A 102 5.67 -0.43 -10.54
N PHE A 103 6.50 0.55 -10.20
CA PHE A 103 7.37 1.27 -11.12
C PHE A 103 8.81 0.84 -10.94
N LYS A 104 9.47 0.49 -12.05
CA LYS A 104 10.89 0.10 -12.07
C LYS A 104 11.72 1.25 -12.62
N CYS A 105 12.88 1.48 -12.00
CA CYS A 105 13.88 2.40 -12.54
C CYS A 105 14.68 1.69 -13.64
N LYS A 106 14.83 2.34 -14.79
CA LYS A 106 15.63 1.86 -15.93
C LYS A 106 17.13 1.93 -15.64
N ASN A 107 17.55 2.89 -14.82
CA ASN A 107 18.94 3.07 -14.43
C ASN A 107 19.21 2.29 -13.13
N LYS A 108 19.94 1.18 -13.25
CA LYS A 108 20.23 0.28 -12.11
C LYS A 108 21.16 0.90 -11.07
N ASP A 109 22.09 1.76 -11.47
CA ASP A 109 22.96 2.47 -10.52
C ASP A 109 22.18 3.50 -9.71
N LEU A 110 21.24 4.20 -10.34
CA LEU A 110 20.33 5.11 -9.66
C LEU A 110 19.41 4.37 -8.69
N ALA A 111 18.87 3.23 -9.09
CA ALA A 111 18.07 2.37 -8.22
C ALA A 111 18.87 1.89 -6.99
N ALA A 112 20.09 1.40 -7.20
CA ALA A 112 20.98 0.96 -6.13
C ALA A 112 21.36 2.11 -5.18
N GLY A 113 21.61 3.30 -5.73
CA GLY A 113 21.83 4.51 -4.94
C GLY A 113 20.61 4.88 -4.09
N ALA A 114 19.41 4.85 -4.67
CA ALA A 114 18.17 5.12 -3.94
C ALA A 114 17.94 4.11 -2.81
N VAL A 115 18.17 2.81 -3.06
CA VAL A 115 18.12 1.76 -2.03
C VAL A 115 19.11 2.04 -0.90
N THR A 116 20.33 2.46 -1.22
CA THR A 116 21.35 2.79 -0.22
C THR A 116 20.91 3.96 0.66
N VAL A 117 20.39 5.03 0.05
CA VAL A 117 19.84 6.18 0.78
C VAL A 117 18.69 5.75 1.68
N THR A 118 17.74 4.98 1.16
CA THR A 118 16.60 4.52 1.96
C THR A 118 17.03 3.64 3.12
N LYS A 119 17.90 2.64 2.88
CA LYS A 119 18.41 1.77 3.95
C LYS A 119 19.05 2.58 5.07
N ALA A 120 19.86 3.59 4.74
CA ALA A 120 20.42 4.49 5.74
C ALA A 120 19.33 5.25 6.52
N LEU A 121 18.35 5.84 5.82
CA LEU A 121 17.23 6.56 6.46
C LEU A 121 16.35 5.64 7.33
N CYS A 122 16.31 4.35 7.02
CA CYS A 122 15.65 3.31 7.81
C CYS A 122 16.59 2.67 8.86
N ARG A 123 17.73 3.31 9.17
CA ARG A 123 18.69 2.89 10.21
C ARG A 123 19.32 1.51 9.96
N MET A 124 19.34 1.05 8.71
CA MET A 124 20.08 -0.15 8.32
C MET A 124 21.54 0.20 8.03
N ASP A 125 22.45 -0.74 8.31
CA ASP A 125 23.84 -0.58 7.94
C ASP A 125 24.02 -0.66 6.42
N VAL A 126 24.75 0.31 5.88
CA VAL A 126 25.03 0.46 4.45
C VAL A 126 26.52 0.68 4.17
N GLY A 127 27.38 0.63 5.20
CA GLY A 127 28.84 0.77 5.05
C GLY A 127 29.35 2.14 4.62
N THR A 128 28.46 3.12 4.34
CA THR A 128 28.83 4.50 3.98
C THR A 128 29.02 5.41 5.20
N ARG A 129 28.70 4.91 6.39
CA ARG A 129 28.67 5.68 7.64
C ARG A 129 29.40 4.94 8.77
N PRO A 130 30.07 5.64 9.70
CA PRO A 130 30.59 5.02 10.93
C PRO A 130 29.48 4.36 11.76
N SER A 131 29.71 3.12 12.20
CA SER A 131 28.72 2.27 12.89
C SER A 131 28.40 2.69 14.33
N ASN A 132 29.13 3.66 14.89
CA ASN A 132 29.05 4.09 16.29
C ASN A 132 28.37 5.46 16.49
N LEU A 133 27.73 6.02 15.46
CA LEU A 133 27.04 7.30 15.56
C LEU A 133 25.61 7.14 16.08
N THR A 134 25.28 7.86 17.16
CA THR A 134 23.90 7.95 17.65
C THR A 134 23.03 8.67 16.62
N MET A 135 22.02 7.97 16.10
CA MET A 135 21.04 8.53 15.16
C MET A 135 19.90 9.20 15.92
N LEU A 136 19.47 10.37 15.45
CA LEU A 136 18.37 11.16 15.98
C LEU A 136 17.25 11.28 14.95
N ASP A 137 16.01 11.45 15.42
CA ASP A 137 14.80 11.62 14.59
C ASP A 137 14.55 10.44 13.62
N GLY A 138 13.86 10.67 12.50
CA GLY A 138 13.48 9.63 11.54
C GLY A 138 12.21 8.91 11.93
N ASN A 139 11.15 9.67 12.22
CA ASN A 139 9.81 9.17 12.48
C ASN A 139 8.87 9.48 11.30
N TYR A 140 7.72 8.82 11.25
CA TYR A 140 6.65 9.15 10.31
C TYR A 140 6.14 10.58 10.50
N ASP A 141 6.17 11.39 9.43
CA ASP A 141 5.73 12.79 9.46
C ASP A 141 4.27 12.96 9.03
N MET A 142 3.33 12.62 9.91
CA MET A 142 1.89 12.75 9.63
C MET A 142 1.46 14.20 9.37
N GLU A 143 2.04 15.16 10.10
CA GLU A 143 1.75 16.58 9.91
C GLU A 143 2.35 17.10 8.59
N GLY A 144 3.54 16.64 8.23
CA GLY A 144 4.14 16.84 6.91
C GLY A 144 3.28 16.30 5.79
N ALA A 145 2.72 15.10 5.94
CA ALA A 145 1.81 14.51 4.97
C ALA A 145 0.58 15.40 4.73
N LYS A 146 -0.06 15.93 5.79
CA LYS A 146 -1.18 16.88 5.67
C LYS A 146 -0.74 18.19 5.00
N LYS A 147 0.38 18.77 5.43
CA LYS A 147 0.94 20.02 4.88
C LYS A 147 1.35 19.89 3.41
N SER A 148 1.75 18.69 2.98
CA SER A 148 2.19 18.42 1.60
C SER A 148 1.10 18.75 0.57
N LEU A 149 -0.18 18.56 0.92
CA LEU A 149 -1.32 18.90 0.05
C LEU A 149 -1.30 20.37 -0.38
N PHE A 150 -0.84 21.26 0.49
CA PHE A 150 -0.83 22.71 0.27
C PHE A 150 0.55 23.27 -0.09
N LYS A 151 1.59 22.44 -0.07
CA LYS A 151 2.96 22.85 -0.35
C LYS A 151 3.22 22.95 -1.85
N GLU A 152 4.15 23.83 -2.24
CA GLU A 152 4.62 23.88 -3.63
C GLU A 152 5.49 22.68 -3.95
N ARG A 153 5.27 22.11 -5.14
CA ARG A 153 5.97 20.92 -5.63
C ARG A 153 7.27 21.25 -6.37
N ALA A 154 7.48 22.52 -6.70
CA ALA A 154 8.64 22.97 -7.46
C ALA A 154 9.91 22.87 -6.63
N PHE A 155 10.99 22.42 -7.27
CA PHE A 155 12.31 22.39 -6.69
C PHE A 155 12.83 23.82 -6.46
N LYS A 156 13.32 24.11 -5.25
CA LYS A 156 13.83 25.42 -4.83
C LYS A 156 15.17 25.29 -4.10
N SER A 157 15.80 26.42 -3.74
CA SER A 157 17.01 26.43 -2.91
C SER A 157 16.83 25.67 -1.58
N THR A 158 15.66 25.81 -0.94
CA THR A 158 15.33 25.06 0.28
C THR A 158 15.09 23.57 0.04
N THR A 159 14.95 23.14 -1.22
CA THR A 159 14.95 21.72 -1.61
C THR A 159 16.36 21.20 -1.69
N ASN A 160 17.30 21.96 -2.29
CA ASN A 160 18.73 21.59 -2.29
C ASN A 160 19.24 21.34 -0.88
N GLN A 161 19.00 22.27 0.04
CA GLN A 161 19.43 22.09 1.43
C GLN A 161 18.87 20.79 2.04
N PHE A 162 17.58 20.51 1.82
CA PHE A 162 16.95 19.30 2.33
C PHE A 162 17.58 18.01 1.75
N ILE A 163 17.94 18.03 0.46
CA ILE A 163 18.64 16.91 -0.20
C ILE A 163 20.07 16.78 0.31
N GLU A 164 20.78 17.90 0.52
CA GLU A 164 22.12 17.95 1.08
C GLU A 164 22.14 17.45 2.54
N ASP A 165 21.11 17.75 3.33
CA ASP A 165 20.98 17.25 4.70
C ASP A 165 20.86 15.71 4.72
N ILE A 166 20.09 15.14 3.78
CA ILE A 166 19.98 13.68 3.61
C ILE A 166 21.31 13.08 3.18
N ILE A 167 21.97 13.66 2.18
CA ILE A 167 23.28 13.19 1.71
C ILE A 167 24.29 13.25 2.86
N SER A 168 24.30 14.34 3.62
CA SER A 168 25.15 14.51 4.80
C SER A 168 24.90 13.43 5.85
N PHE A 169 23.64 13.05 6.06
CA PHE A 169 23.30 11.93 6.93
C PHE A 169 23.81 10.58 6.36
N VAL A 170 23.56 10.28 5.09
CA VAL A 170 23.92 9.01 4.45
C VAL A 170 25.44 8.78 4.44
N TYR A 171 26.22 9.84 4.24
CA TYR A 171 27.69 9.79 4.17
C TYR A 171 28.38 10.23 5.48
N GLY A 172 27.62 10.33 6.58
CA GLY A 172 28.18 10.40 7.95
C GLY A 172 28.64 11.76 8.47
N SER A 173 28.30 12.87 7.81
CA SER A 173 28.55 14.23 8.32
C SER A 173 27.39 14.77 9.17
N SER A 174 26.24 14.09 9.24
CA SER A 174 25.10 14.44 10.09
C SER A 174 24.53 13.24 10.86
N ASN A 175 24.03 13.48 12.07
CA ASN A 175 23.36 12.50 12.93
C ASN A 175 21.82 12.55 12.89
N VAL A 176 21.26 13.47 12.11
CA VAL A 176 19.82 13.73 12.08
C VAL A 176 19.19 13.10 10.85
N ILE A 177 18.18 12.25 11.06
CA ILE A 177 17.32 11.72 10.01
C ILE A 177 16.12 12.65 9.88
N PRO A 178 15.86 13.24 8.71
CA PRO A 178 14.63 14.02 8.53
C PRO A 178 13.40 13.13 8.70
N ASN A 179 12.39 13.60 9.44
CA ASN A 179 11.09 12.94 9.47
C ASN A 179 10.47 12.97 8.06
N MET A 180 9.90 11.86 7.62
CA MET A 180 9.33 11.72 6.28
C MET A 180 8.04 10.93 6.34
N PHE A 181 7.17 11.18 5.37
CA PHE A 181 6.02 10.32 5.07
C PHE A 181 6.28 9.54 3.78
N CYS A 182 5.38 8.61 3.46
CA CYS A 182 5.49 7.63 2.39
C CYS A 182 6.03 8.14 1.04
N SER A 183 5.30 8.99 0.34
CA SER A 183 5.76 9.49 -0.96
C SER A 183 6.98 10.42 -0.86
N GLN A 184 7.20 11.07 0.28
CA GLN A 184 8.38 11.91 0.48
C GLN A 184 9.65 11.07 0.54
N LEU A 185 9.63 9.92 1.20
CA LEU A 185 10.79 9.01 1.27
C LEU A 185 11.24 8.58 -0.12
N ALA A 186 10.32 8.07 -0.94
CA ALA A 186 10.64 7.58 -2.28
C ALA A 186 11.25 8.68 -3.18
N VAL A 187 10.68 9.88 -3.16
CA VAL A 187 11.22 11.02 -3.94
C VAL A 187 12.57 11.46 -3.40
N ALA A 188 12.69 11.61 -2.09
CA ALA A 188 13.91 12.06 -1.44
C ALA A 188 15.08 11.09 -1.70
N ALA A 189 14.83 9.78 -1.61
CA ALA A 189 15.85 8.76 -1.89
C ALA A 189 16.40 8.86 -3.32
N TYR A 190 15.53 8.98 -4.31
CA TYR A 190 15.92 9.08 -5.71
C TYR A 190 16.55 10.44 -6.08
N GLU A 191 16.07 11.54 -5.51
CA GLU A 191 16.70 12.86 -5.67
C GLU A 191 18.10 12.89 -5.06
N SER A 192 18.25 12.43 -3.80
CA SER A 192 19.53 12.37 -3.11
C SER A 192 20.52 11.43 -3.80
N ALA A 193 20.07 10.26 -4.26
CA ALA A 193 20.90 9.34 -5.03
C ALA A 193 21.38 9.96 -6.35
N SER A 194 20.48 10.62 -7.09
CA SER A 194 20.84 11.26 -8.36
C SER A 194 21.82 12.43 -8.16
N VAL A 195 21.63 13.24 -7.11
CA VAL A 195 22.55 14.34 -6.79
C VAL A 195 23.92 13.78 -6.39
N ALA A 196 23.96 12.75 -5.53
CA ALA A 196 25.21 12.13 -5.11
C ALA A 196 25.98 11.45 -6.27
N LEU A 197 25.29 10.76 -7.17
CA LEU A 197 25.91 10.02 -8.27
C LEU A 197 26.24 10.89 -9.48
N TYR A 198 25.40 11.86 -9.80
CA TYR A 198 25.44 12.57 -11.08
C TYR A 198 25.48 14.10 -10.96
N GLY A 199 25.40 14.66 -9.75
CA GLY A 199 25.36 16.11 -9.53
C GLY A 199 24.11 16.80 -10.10
N LYS A 200 23.01 16.06 -10.33
CA LYS A 200 21.77 16.58 -10.89
C LYS A 200 20.53 15.93 -10.28
N THR A 201 19.39 16.59 -10.40
CA THR A 201 18.10 16.11 -9.89
C THR A 201 17.56 14.92 -10.70
N CYS A 202 16.80 14.05 -10.04
CA CYS A 202 16.09 12.93 -10.65
C CYS A 202 14.72 13.35 -11.19
N PHE A 203 13.90 13.96 -10.35
CA PHE A 203 12.53 14.39 -10.70
C PHE A 203 12.40 15.90 -10.81
N GLY A 204 13.30 16.67 -10.21
CA GLY A 204 13.21 18.13 -10.13
C GLY A 204 11.98 18.58 -9.33
N SER A 205 11.62 17.85 -8.27
CA SER A 205 10.50 18.18 -7.39
C SER A 205 10.92 18.30 -5.93
N ASP A 206 10.25 19.14 -5.14
CA ASP A 206 10.44 19.16 -3.68
C ASP A 206 9.78 17.92 -3.05
N PRO A 207 10.55 16.97 -2.47
CA PRO A 207 9.98 15.75 -1.91
C PRO A 207 8.86 16.01 -0.90
N ARG A 208 8.96 17.11 -0.14
CA ARG A 208 8.02 17.47 0.94
C ARG A 208 6.65 17.95 0.41
N GLY A 209 6.54 18.24 -0.88
CA GLY A 209 5.29 18.60 -1.54
C GLY A 209 4.71 17.49 -2.43
N VAL A 210 5.39 16.35 -2.53
CA VAL A 210 4.96 15.25 -3.39
C VAL A 210 3.98 14.35 -2.63
N THR A 211 2.74 14.32 -3.11
CA THR A 211 1.70 13.39 -2.66
C THR A 211 1.77 12.08 -3.47
N PRO A 212 1.18 10.96 -3.01
CA PRO A 212 1.17 9.68 -3.76
C PRO A 212 0.68 9.79 -5.21
N LYS A 213 -0.39 10.55 -5.45
CA LYS A 213 -0.89 10.87 -6.79
C LYS A 213 0.14 11.64 -7.63
N TYR A 214 0.84 12.60 -7.03
CA TYR A 214 1.86 13.35 -7.76
C TYR A 214 3.13 12.52 -8.00
N LEU A 215 3.49 11.63 -7.07
CA LEU A 215 4.55 10.64 -7.25
C LEU A 215 4.24 9.75 -8.46
N GLU A 216 3.03 9.19 -8.55
CA GLU A 216 2.64 8.42 -9.74
C GLU A 216 2.72 9.26 -11.02
N HIS A 217 2.34 10.54 -10.97
CA HIS A 217 2.46 11.42 -12.12
C HIS A 217 3.92 11.58 -12.57
N ILE A 218 4.85 11.89 -11.67
CA ILE A 218 6.27 12.06 -12.01
C ILE A 218 6.92 10.75 -12.46
N LEU A 219 6.48 9.60 -11.95
CA LEU A 219 6.93 8.29 -12.43
C LEU A 219 6.42 7.98 -13.84
N ASN A 220 5.17 8.37 -14.15
CA ASN A 220 4.57 8.22 -15.48
C ASN A 220 5.11 9.22 -16.52
N THR A 221 5.79 10.29 -16.11
CA THR A 221 6.35 11.30 -17.02
C THR A 221 7.88 11.32 -17.04
N SER A 222 8.54 10.76 -16.03
CA SER A 222 9.99 10.63 -15.99
C SER A 222 10.50 9.63 -17.03
N GLY A 223 11.55 10.00 -17.75
CA GLY A 223 12.22 9.10 -18.69
C GLY A 223 12.91 7.90 -18.02
N ASN A 224 13.22 8.01 -16.71
CA ASN A 224 13.98 7.02 -15.95
C ASN A 224 13.13 5.87 -15.41
N PHE A 225 11.81 5.96 -15.44
CA PHE A 225 10.92 4.95 -14.87
C PHE A 225 9.98 4.37 -15.92
N TYR A 226 9.44 3.20 -15.61
CA TYR A 226 8.33 2.61 -16.37
C TYR A 226 7.42 1.83 -15.42
N LEU A 227 6.13 1.79 -15.77
CA LEU A 227 5.15 0.95 -15.09
C LEU A 227 5.44 -0.51 -15.45
N ALA A 228 5.89 -1.29 -14.46
CA ALA A 228 6.28 -2.69 -14.68
C ALA A 228 5.09 -3.64 -14.52
N GLY A 229 4.17 -3.35 -13.61
CA GLY A 229 3.03 -4.22 -13.36
C GLY A 229 2.30 -3.88 -12.06
N ARG A 230 1.72 -4.91 -11.45
CA ARG A 230 1.06 -4.84 -10.13
C ARG A 230 1.59 -5.91 -9.20
N LEU A 231 1.48 -5.68 -7.89
CA LEU A 231 1.69 -6.75 -6.92
C LEU A 231 0.61 -7.83 -7.06
N LYS A 232 1.03 -9.07 -6.83
CA LYS A 232 0.13 -10.21 -6.63
C LYS A 232 -0.68 -9.99 -5.36
N ILE A 233 -1.97 -10.27 -5.43
CA ILE A 233 -2.84 -10.27 -4.24
C ILE A 233 -3.41 -11.66 -4.10
N PRO A 234 -3.42 -12.21 -2.88
CA PRO A 234 -4.03 -13.50 -2.60
C PRO A 234 -5.45 -13.57 -3.19
N PRO A 235 -5.73 -14.53 -4.10
CA PRO A 235 -7.06 -14.72 -4.66
C PRO A 235 -8.16 -14.81 -3.59
N LEU A 236 -7.84 -15.32 -2.40
CA LEU A 236 -8.79 -15.41 -1.29
C LEU A 236 -9.38 -14.04 -0.92
N ILE A 237 -8.54 -13.01 -0.84
CA ILE A 237 -8.96 -11.66 -0.46
C ILE A 237 -9.87 -11.05 -1.54
N LEU A 238 -9.46 -11.17 -2.80
CA LEU A 238 -10.22 -10.65 -3.95
C LEU A 238 -11.59 -11.32 -4.07
N HIS A 239 -11.63 -12.64 -3.94
CA HIS A 239 -12.86 -13.41 -4.07
C HIS A 239 -13.77 -13.26 -2.85
N THR A 240 -13.21 -13.10 -1.64
CA THR A 240 -13.98 -12.80 -0.43
C THR A 240 -14.78 -11.53 -0.59
N HIS A 241 -14.11 -10.45 -1.03
CA HIS A 241 -14.79 -9.20 -1.30
C HIS A 241 -15.88 -9.34 -2.37
N LYS A 242 -15.60 -10.08 -3.46
CA LYS A 242 -16.58 -10.37 -4.51
C LYS A 242 -17.82 -11.07 -3.94
N VAL A 243 -17.65 -12.02 -3.02
CA VAL A 243 -18.75 -12.69 -2.32
C VAL A 243 -19.56 -11.70 -1.49
N ILE A 244 -18.88 -10.88 -0.65
CA ILE A 244 -19.52 -9.86 0.19
C ILE A 244 -20.41 -8.95 -0.66
N LYS A 245 -19.87 -8.37 -1.75
CA LYS A 245 -20.65 -7.47 -2.63
C LYS A 245 -21.74 -8.17 -3.41
N LYS A 246 -21.50 -9.39 -3.92
CA LYS A 246 -22.57 -10.19 -4.53
C LYS A 246 -23.72 -10.42 -3.56
N TYR A 247 -23.42 -10.68 -2.30
CA TYR A 247 -24.43 -10.92 -1.27
C TYR A 247 -25.16 -9.63 -0.85
N GLU A 248 -24.44 -8.52 -0.67
CA GLU A 248 -25.01 -7.19 -0.41
C GLU A 248 -25.97 -6.76 -1.54
N HIS A 249 -25.56 -6.90 -2.81
CA HIS A 249 -26.42 -6.58 -3.95
C HIS A 249 -27.66 -7.48 -4.02
N ALA A 250 -27.55 -8.70 -3.51
CA ALA A 250 -28.65 -9.63 -3.38
C ALA A 250 -29.58 -9.34 -2.17
N ARG A 251 -29.34 -8.26 -1.38
CA ARG A 251 -30.23 -7.80 -0.27
C ARG A 251 -31.62 -7.38 -0.72
N LYS A 252 -31.85 -7.18 -2.02
CA LYS A 252 -33.19 -6.99 -2.59
C LYS A 252 -34.14 -8.19 -2.38
N TRP A 253 -33.63 -9.30 -1.85
CA TRP A 253 -34.36 -10.53 -1.57
C TRP A 253 -34.28 -10.86 -0.08
N LYS A 254 -35.27 -11.59 0.46
CA LYS A 254 -35.30 -12.00 1.88
C LYS A 254 -34.04 -12.79 2.23
N GLN A 255 -33.24 -12.27 3.16
CA GLN A 255 -32.04 -12.90 3.69
C GLN A 255 -32.32 -13.45 5.09
N SER A 256 -31.77 -14.62 5.42
CA SER A 256 -31.87 -15.15 6.78
C SER A 256 -30.97 -14.34 7.72
N PRO A 257 -31.37 -14.08 8.98
CA PRO A 257 -30.55 -13.38 9.97
C PRO A 257 -29.13 -13.95 10.06
N ALA A 258 -29.01 -15.28 10.13
CA ALA A 258 -27.72 -15.97 10.17
C ALA A 258 -26.82 -15.70 8.93
N SER A 259 -27.37 -15.47 7.74
CA SER A 259 -26.52 -15.12 6.58
C SER A 259 -26.16 -13.64 6.53
N ILE A 260 -26.90 -12.78 7.24
CA ILE A 260 -26.51 -11.37 7.42
C ILE A 260 -25.31 -11.33 8.38
N GLU A 261 -25.44 -12.00 9.53
CA GLU A 261 -24.38 -12.10 10.55
C GLU A 261 -23.09 -12.73 9.97
N LEU A 262 -23.17 -13.80 9.17
CA LEU A 262 -21.98 -14.39 8.53
C LEU A 262 -21.32 -13.49 7.49
N VAL A 263 -22.07 -12.63 6.80
CA VAL A 263 -21.45 -11.65 5.90
C VAL A 263 -20.78 -10.55 6.68
N GLU A 264 -21.34 -10.12 7.81
CA GLU A 264 -20.68 -9.15 8.70
C GLU A 264 -19.37 -9.71 9.25
N VAL A 265 -19.33 -11.00 9.64
CA VAL A 265 -18.08 -11.68 10.01
C VAL A 265 -17.07 -11.70 8.87
N LEU A 266 -17.51 -12.04 7.65
CA LEU A 266 -16.62 -12.02 6.48
C LEU A 266 -16.11 -10.61 6.17
N GLU A 267 -16.97 -9.59 6.28
CA GLU A 267 -16.63 -8.19 6.00
C GLU A 267 -15.61 -7.67 7.01
N GLU A 268 -15.78 -7.98 8.30
CA GLU A 268 -14.78 -7.56 9.27
C GLU A 268 -13.49 -8.38 9.16
N ALA A 269 -13.57 -9.72 9.05
CA ALA A 269 -12.40 -10.55 8.88
C ALA A 269 -11.59 -10.13 7.64
N TRP A 270 -12.26 -9.66 6.60
CA TRP A 270 -11.66 -9.06 5.41
C TRP A 270 -11.14 -7.64 5.63
N SER A 271 -11.72 -6.86 6.55
CA SER A 271 -11.27 -5.51 6.89
C SER A 271 -10.05 -5.52 7.81
N MET A 272 -9.99 -6.44 8.78
CA MET A 272 -8.84 -6.68 9.66
C MET A 272 -7.57 -7.01 8.87
N GLN A 273 -7.69 -7.58 7.67
CA GLN A 273 -6.59 -7.77 6.72
C GLN A 273 -5.84 -6.48 6.38
N ALA A 274 -6.58 -5.37 6.33
CA ALA A 274 -6.03 -4.04 6.05
C ALA A 274 -5.53 -3.34 7.32
N GLU A 275 -6.11 -3.65 8.48
CA GLU A 275 -5.76 -3.00 9.77
C GLU A 275 -4.55 -3.66 10.45
N ASP A 276 -4.56 -4.99 10.59
CA ASP A 276 -3.51 -5.74 11.27
C ASP A 276 -2.35 -6.13 10.34
N ARG A 277 -2.53 -5.98 9.02
CA ARG A 277 -1.54 -6.30 7.98
C ARG A 277 -1.09 -7.78 7.93
N GLU A 278 -1.77 -8.70 8.62
CA GLU A 278 -1.32 -10.09 8.82
C GLU A 278 -1.72 -11.12 7.73
N GLY A 279 -1.93 -10.71 6.47
CA GLY A 279 -2.24 -11.72 5.43
C GLY A 279 -3.62 -12.39 5.57
N TYR A 280 -3.98 -13.24 4.60
CA TYR A 280 -5.32 -13.86 4.46
C TYR A 280 -5.66 -14.97 5.47
N GLY A 281 -4.86 -15.13 6.52
CA GLY A 281 -4.97 -16.20 7.51
C GLY A 281 -6.29 -16.26 8.27
N ILE A 282 -6.82 -15.10 8.66
CA ILE A 282 -8.13 -15.02 9.34
C ILE A 282 -9.24 -15.53 8.41
N LEU A 283 -9.16 -15.21 7.12
CA LEU A 283 -10.14 -15.66 6.14
C LEU A 283 -10.12 -17.18 5.99
N LEU A 284 -8.93 -17.81 5.99
CA LEU A 284 -8.82 -19.28 6.01
C LEU A 284 -9.57 -19.88 7.20
N HIS A 285 -9.35 -19.33 8.41
CA HIS A 285 -10.01 -19.79 9.62
C HIS A 285 -11.54 -19.60 9.57
N VAL A 286 -12.02 -18.45 9.07
CA VAL A 286 -13.45 -18.16 8.92
C VAL A 286 -14.10 -19.12 7.92
N TYR A 287 -13.46 -19.38 6.79
CA TYR A 287 -13.99 -20.29 5.76
C TYR A 287 -14.04 -21.74 6.23
N GLU A 288 -13.02 -22.20 6.97
CA GLU A 288 -13.05 -23.53 7.55
C GLU A 288 -14.13 -23.66 8.63
N THR A 289 -14.13 -22.74 9.59
CA THR A 289 -15.00 -22.81 10.77
C THR A 289 -16.47 -22.68 10.42
N TYR A 290 -16.83 -21.73 9.56
CA TYR A 290 -18.23 -21.36 9.33
C TYR A 290 -18.83 -21.89 8.02
N PHE A 291 -17.98 -22.18 7.03
CA PHE A 291 -18.40 -22.71 5.73
C PHE A 291 -17.99 -24.16 5.49
N GLY A 292 -17.12 -24.74 6.34
CA GLY A 292 -16.66 -26.12 6.22
C GLY A 292 -15.75 -26.36 5.03
N LEU A 293 -15.04 -25.32 4.57
CA LEU A 293 -14.02 -25.45 3.53
C LEU A 293 -12.71 -25.89 4.20
N ASN A 294 -12.35 -27.16 4.03
CA ASN A 294 -11.14 -27.71 4.65
C ASN A 294 -9.89 -27.08 4.02
N VAL A 295 -9.09 -26.40 4.83
CA VAL A 295 -7.83 -25.79 4.37
C VAL A 295 -6.82 -26.90 4.10
N LYS A 296 -6.17 -26.85 2.93
CA LYS A 296 -5.14 -27.84 2.57
C LYS A 296 -3.93 -27.76 3.51
N PRO A 297 -3.24 -28.89 3.79
CA PRO A 297 -2.11 -28.92 4.72
C PRO A 297 -1.02 -27.87 4.44
N GLU A 298 -0.72 -27.59 3.18
CA GLU A 298 0.31 -26.64 2.77
C GLU A 298 0.00 -25.18 3.20
N TYR A 299 -1.27 -24.78 3.32
CA TYR A 299 -1.67 -23.42 3.73
C TYR A 299 -2.01 -23.31 5.22
N ARG A 300 -1.87 -24.40 6.00
CA ARG A 300 -2.22 -24.40 7.44
C ARG A 300 -1.38 -23.44 8.27
N HIS A 301 -0.10 -23.29 7.90
CA HIS A 301 0.84 -22.42 8.60
C HIS A 301 0.49 -20.93 8.45
N GLU A 302 -0.29 -20.58 7.43
CA GLU A 302 -0.77 -19.21 7.18
C GLU A 302 -2.11 -18.94 7.88
N MET A 303 -2.78 -19.97 8.40
CA MET A 303 -4.07 -19.82 9.07
C MET A 303 -3.89 -19.19 10.46
N ARG A 304 -4.66 -18.14 10.72
CA ARG A 304 -4.70 -17.46 12.02
C ARG A 304 -6.08 -17.60 12.64
N GLU A 305 -6.15 -18.18 13.84
CA GLU A 305 -7.40 -18.23 14.59
C GLU A 305 -7.78 -16.85 15.10
N LEU A 306 -9.09 -16.57 15.16
CA LEU A 306 -9.57 -15.35 15.80
C LEU A 306 -9.39 -15.46 17.32
N THR A 307 -8.78 -14.45 17.94
CA THR A 307 -8.64 -14.41 19.39
C THR A 307 -10.00 -14.20 20.07
N PRO A 308 -10.15 -14.56 21.36
CA PRO A 308 -11.40 -14.32 22.09
C PRO A 308 -11.82 -12.84 22.11
N ASP A 309 -10.87 -11.92 22.16
CA ASP A 309 -11.14 -10.48 22.16
C ASP A 309 -11.63 -10.00 20.79
N GLU A 310 -11.03 -10.48 19.70
CA GLU A 310 -11.50 -10.21 18.33
C GLU A 310 -12.89 -10.77 18.09
N LEU A 311 -13.17 -11.99 18.59
CA LEU A 311 -14.49 -12.60 18.55
C LEU A 311 -15.55 -11.81 19.31
N ASN A 312 -15.15 -11.12 20.39
CA ASN A 312 -16.02 -10.27 21.20
C ASN A 312 -16.20 -8.86 20.59
N ALA A 313 -15.19 -8.35 19.88
CA ALA A 313 -15.19 -7.04 19.24
C ALA A 313 -15.96 -7.03 17.92
N LEU A 314 -15.91 -8.14 17.18
CA LEU A 314 -16.80 -8.40 16.06
C LEU A 314 -18.27 -8.34 16.54
N PRO A 315 -19.24 -7.93 15.69
CA PRO A 315 -20.68 -8.15 15.92
C PRO A 315 -21.08 -9.65 16.08
N ALA A 316 -20.09 -10.53 16.20
CA ALA A 316 -20.05 -11.97 16.14
C ALA A 316 -20.12 -12.67 17.51
N ILE A 317 -20.58 -12.01 18.57
CA ILE A 317 -20.97 -12.69 19.83
C ILE A 317 -21.98 -13.84 19.55
N LYS A 318 -22.64 -13.84 18.38
CA LYS A 318 -23.42 -14.98 17.87
C LYS A 318 -22.69 -15.94 16.94
N ALA A 319 -21.62 -15.56 16.22
CA ALA A 319 -20.84 -16.45 15.34
C ALA A 319 -20.25 -17.64 16.11
N LEU A 320 -19.78 -17.40 17.33
CA LEU A 320 -19.37 -18.44 18.29
C LEU A 320 -20.46 -19.50 18.58
N ARG A 321 -21.73 -19.19 18.30
CA ARG A 321 -22.89 -20.07 18.48
C ARG A 321 -23.49 -20.55 17.15
N MET A 322 -22.93 -20.13 16.02
CA MET A 322 -23.42 -20.48 14.70
C MET A 322 -22.97 -21.89 14.33
N LYS A 323 -23.93 -22.76 14.01
CA LYS A 323 -23.60 -24.02 13.33
C LYS A 323 -23.12 -23.70 11.92
N PRO A 324 -22.09 -24.41 11.41
CA PRO A 324 -21.65 -24.28 10.03
C PRO A 324 -22.86 -24.32 9.09
N LYS A 325 -22.99 -23.30 8.24
CA LYS A 325 -24.07 -23.32 7.24
C LYS A 325 -23.65 -24.25 6.12
N ARG A 326 -24.60 -25.06 5.65
CA ARG A 326 -24.42 -25.95 4.47
C ARG A 326 -25.39 -25.64 3.33
N ASN A 327 -26.14 -24.54 3.45
CA ASN A 327 -27.14 -24.15 2.46
C ASN A 327 -27.43 -22.65 2.51
N GLY A 328 -28.12 -22.17 1.48
CA GLY A 328 -28.54 -20.78 1.35
C GLY A 328 -27.66 -19.99 0.39
N ARG A 329 -28.11 -18.76 0.08
CA ARG A 329 -27.51 -17.95 -0.99
C ARG A 329 -26.05 -17.59 -0.73
N LEU A 330 -25.71 -17.17 0.48
CA LEU A 330 -24.32 -16.86 0.85
C LEU A 330 -23.42 -18.09 0.69
N TYR A 331 -23.88 -19.24 1.20
CA TYR A 331 -23.14 -20.50 1.10
C TYR A 331 -22.88 -20.88 -0.36
N ASN A 332 -23.90 -20.81 -1.22
CA ASN A 332 -23.74 -21.08 -2.64
C ASN A 332 -22.76 -20.12 -3.32
N MET A 333 -22.76 -18.83 -2.94
CA MET A 333 -21.80 -17.86 -3.46
C MET A 333 -20.37 -18.19 -3.02
N VAL A 334 -20.17 -18.53 -1.75
CA VAL A 334 -18.86 -18.97 -1.22
C VAL A 334 -18.39 -20.23 -1.93
N PHE A 335 -19.23 -21.25 -2.08
CA PHE A 335 -18.83 -22.50 -2.76
C PHE A 335 -18.54 -22.32 -4.25
N GLN A 336 -19.15 -21.32 -4.91
CA GLN A 336 -18.86 -21.02 -6.30
C GLN A 336 -17.59 -20.18 -6.49
N GLU A 337 -17.28 -19.28 -5.55
CA GLU A 337 -16.21 -18.30 -5.72
C GLU A 337 -14.95 -18.60 -4.91
N ILE A 338 -15.07 -19.27 -3.77
CA ILE A 338 -14.00 -19.48 -2.78
C ILE A 338 -13.53 -20.93 -2.78
N ALA A 339 -14.45 -21.90 -2.74
CA ALA A 339 -14.07 -23.32 -2.71
C ALA A 339 -13.15 -23.77 -3.87
N PRO A 340 -13.27 -23.23 -5.11
CA PRO A 340 -12.36 -23.59 -6.20
C PRO A 340 -10.95 -22.99 -6.08
N LEU A 341 -10.69 -22.12 -5.11
CA LEU A 341 -9.36 -21.53 -4.93
C LEU A 341 -8.38 -22.58 -4.40
N GLU A 342 -7.09 -22.36 -4.66
CA GLU A 342 -6.02 -23.31 -4.35
C GLU A 342 -5.91 -23.70 -2.86
N TYR A 343 -6.49 -22.90 -1.97
CA TYR A 343 -6.41 -23.04 -0.51
C TYR A 343 -7.22 -24.21 0.07
N PHE A 344 -8.23 -24.71 -0.64
CA PHE A 344 -9.21 -25.65 -0.08
C PHE A 344 -9.25 -26.99 -0.83
N LEU A 345 -9.64 -28.06 -0.10
CA LEU A 345 -9.78 -29.43 -0.63
C LEU A 345 -11.02 -29.64 -1.51
#